data_AF-A0A1Y2E6Q2-F1
#
_entry.id   AF-A0A1Y2E6Q2-F1
#
_cell.length_a   1.000
_cell.length_b   1.000
_cell.length_c   1.000
_cell.angle_alpha   90.00
_cell.angle_beta   90.00
_cell.angle_gamma   90.00
#
_symmetry.space_group_name_H-M   'P 1'
#
loop_
_entity.id
_entity.type
_entity.pdbx_description
1 polymer ?
#
loop_
_entity_poly.entity_id
_entity_poly.type
_entity_poly.pdbx_seq_one_letter_code
_entity_poly.pdbx_strand_id
1 'polypeptide(L)'
;MLFASFLAAVAFSGVAFGAIDFENWAPPGDGDVRGPCPALNSLANHHIIPHDGRNLTVPLLVDVLGKAFNLSPELATVIAQLGIATNDPSADFFDLPNLNKHNAFEHDASLSRVDFAFSGEENIATFDEATFRRFFDPFNGSEYIGLQAAAAARYSMVQYSREHTPGFTYESQHQITSYA
;
A
#
# COMPACT_ATOMS: atom_id res chain seq x y z
N MET A 1 24.30 -43.41 -46.93
CA MET A 1 23.98 -42.00 -46.65
C MET A 1 22.64 -41.98 -45.90
N LEU A 2 22.69 -41.93 -44.57
CA LEU A 2 21.49 -41.81 -43.71
C LEU A 2 21.46 -40.38 -43.18
N PHE A 3 20.49 -39.59 -43.61
CA PHE A 3 20.20 -38.28 -43.03
C PHE A 3 19.32 -38.49 -41.79
N ALA A 4 19.86 -38.23 -40.61
CA ALA A 4 19.09 -38.14 -39.37
C ALA A 4 18.58 -36.71 -39.21
N SER A 5 17.28 -36.50 -39.40
CA SER A 5 16.62 -35.23 -39.10
C SER A 5 16.58 -35.02 -37.58
N PHE A 6 17.29 -34.00 -37.10
CA PHE A 6 17.14 -33.50 -35.74
C PHE A 6 15.89 -32.64 -35.65
N LEU A 7 14.87 -33.10 -34.91
CA LEU A 7 13.79 -32.25 -34.44
C LEU A 7 14.33 -31.43 -33.25
N ALA A 8 14.50 -30.13 -33.44
CA ALA A 8 14.74 -29.22 -32.32
C ALA A 8 13.41 -29.01 -31.57
N ALA A 9 13.30 -29.57 -30.38
CA ALA A 9 12.20 -29.27 -29.47
C ALA A 9 12.37 -27.84 -28.94
N VAL A 10 11.53 -26.91 -29.41
CA VAL A 10 11.41 -25.58 -28.83
C VAL A 10 10.61 -25.73 -27.53
N ALA A 11 11.30 -25.73 -26.39
CA ALA A 11 10.66 -25.65 -25.09
C ALA A 11 10.11 -24.22 -24.89
N PHE A 12 8.80 -24.05 -25.05
CA PHE A 12 8.13 -22.88 -24.50
C PHE A 12 8.17 -23.02 -22.97
N SER A 13 9.07 -22.27 -22.33
CA SER A 13 8.95 -22.01 -20.90
C SER A 13 7.73 -21.10 -20.71
N GLY A 14 6.55 -21.71 -20.55
CA GLY A 14 5.38 -20.98 -20.10
C GLY A 14 5.71 -20.37 -18.74
N VAL A 15 5.52 -19.06 -18.60
CA VAL A 15 5.57 -18.41 -17.29
C VAL A 15 4.41 -19.00 -16.50
N ALA A 16 4.73 -19.93 -15.59
CA ALA A 16 3.74 -20.41 -14.63
C ALA A 16 3.40 -19.21 -13.73
N PHE A 17 2.23 -18.62 -13.95
CA PHE A 17 1.67 -17.64 -13.03
C PHE A 17 1.32 -18.39 -11.75
N GLY A 18 2.25 -18.39 -10.78
CA GLY A 18 1.99 -18.93 -9.46
C GLY A 18 0.85 -18.16 -8.80
N ALA A 19 -0.13 -18.88 -8.25
CA ALA A 19 -1.11 -18.29 -7.36
C ALA A 19 -0.39 -17.65 -6.16
N ILE A 20 -0.93 -16.54 -5.66
CA ILE A 20 -0.44 -15.95 -4.41
C ILE A 20 -0.70 -16.93 -3.26
N ASP A 21 0.32 -17.16 -2.46
CA ASP A 21 0.21 -17.87 -1.19
C ASP A 21 -0.02 -16.87 -0.05
N PHE A 22 -1.25 -16.82 0.46
CA PHE A 22 -1.60 -15.98 1.60
C PHE A 22 -1.29 -16.65 2.94
N GLU A 23 -0.89 -17.92 2.99
CA GLU A 23 -0.61 -18.62 4.25
C GLU A 23 0.83 -18.38 4.74
N ASN A 24 1.72 -17.92 3.87
CA ASN A 24 3.12 -17.64 4.20
C ASN A 24 3.31 -16.29 4.94
N TRP A 25 2.62 -16.12 6.06
CA TRP A 25 2.74 -14.93 6.90
C TRP A 25 3.90 -15.05 7.90
N ALA A 26 4.70 -13.99 7.99
CA ALA A 26 5.61 -13.74 9.10
C ALA A 26 5.57 -12.25 9.52
N PRO A 27 5.82 -11.94 10.79
CA PRO A 27 6.02 -10.55 11.20
C PRO A 27 7.30 -9.99 10.57
N PRO A 28 7.43 -8.66 10.41
CA PRO A 28 8.70 -8.05 10.01
C PRO A 28 9.82 -8.43 10.99
N GLY A 29 10.96 -8.85 10.47
CA GLY A 29 12.17 -9.16 11.22
C GLY A 29 13.11 -7.96 11.39
N ASP A 30 14.29 -8.21 11.97
CA ASP A 30 15.31 -7.20 12.18
C ASP A 30 15.79 -6.62 10.84
N GLY A 31 15.58 -5.32 10.64
CA GLY A 31 15.98 -4.58 9.44
C GLY A 31 14.90 -4.49 8.36
N ASP A 32 13.80 -5.23 8.48
CA ASP A 32 12.66 -5.09 7.57
C ASP A 32 11.95 -3.75 7.80
N VAL A 33 11.47 -3.14 6.72
CA VAL A 33 10.80 -1.83 6.80
C VAL A 33 9.34 -1.92 6.39
N ARG A 34 8.53 -1.02 6.95
CA ARG A 34 7.10 -0.88 6.66
C ARG A 34 6.76 0.59 6.47
N GLY A 35 5.64 0.86 5.82
CA GLY A 35 5.16 2.20 5.50
C GLY A 35 3.76 2.48 6.09
N PRO A 36 3.11 3.57 5.68
CA PRO A 36 1.78 3.92 6.18
C PRO A 36 0.67 3.10 5.53
N CYS A 37 0.94 2.46 4.38
CA CYS A 37 -0.05 1.67 3.64
C CYS A 37 -0.25 0.27 4.27
N PRO A 38 -1.42 -0.04 4.84
CA PRO A 38 -1.67 -1.35 5.42
C PRO A 38 -1.64 -2.48 4.37
N ALA A 39 -2.09 -2.22 3.13
CA ALA A 39 -2.11 -3.23 2.08
C ALA A 39 -0.69 -3.72 1.71
N LEU A 40 0.24 -2.80 1.43
CA LEU A 40 1.63 -3.18 1.09
C LEU A 40 2.36 -3.81 2.28
N ASN A 41 2.11 -3.33 3.50
CA ASN A 41 2.67 -3.95 4.70
C ASN A 41 2.21 -5.41 4.87
N SER A 42 0.94 -5.69 4.62
CA SER A 42 0.42 -7.05 4.62
C SER A 42 1.08 -7.89 3.52
N LEU A 43 1.16 -7.39 2.29
CA LEU A 43 1.83 -8.11 1.19
C LEU A 43 3.29 -8.44 1.52
N ALA A 44 4.02 -7.54 2.17
CA ALA A 44 5.39 -7.80 2.61
C ALA A 44 5.43 -8.90 3.69
N ASN A 45 4.55 -8.82 4.70
CA ASN A 45 4.43 -9.84 5.74
C ASN A 45 4.07 -11.22 5.17
N HIS A 46 3.33 -11.28 4.07
CA HIS A 46 2.96 -12.51 3.36
C HIS A 46 4.00 -12.96 2.31
N HIS A 47 5.16 -12.30 2.20
CA HIS A 47 6.20 -12.59 1.19
C HIS A 47 5.72 -12.48 -0.27
N ILE A 48 4.65 -11.71 -0.51
CA ILE A 48 4.08 -11.48 -1.85
C ILE A 48 4.87 -10.40 -2.59
N ILE A 49 5.32 -9.40 -1.84
CA ILE A 49 6.38 -8.47 -2.24
C ILE A 49 7.63 -8.76 -1.38
N PRO A 50 8.82 -8.21 -1.69
CA PRO A 50 10.00 -8.38 -0.86
C PRO A 50 9.69 -8.17 0.64
N HIS A 51 9.96 -9.19 1.45
CA HIS A 51 9.58 -9.22 2.87
C HIS A 51 10.26 -8.09 3.66
N ASP A 52 11.44 -7.69 3.21
CA ASP A 52 12.20 -6.57 3.75
C ASP A 52 11.57 -5.21 3.45
N GLY A 53 10.54 -5.15 2.59
CA GLY A 53 9.82 -3.92 2.25
C GLY A 53 10.58 -3.00 1.30
N ARG A 54 11.55 -3.51 0.53
CA ARG A 54 12.44 -2.72 -0.32
C ARG A 54 12.34 -3.05 -1.81
N ASN A 55 12.85 -2.14 -2.64
CA ASN A 55 12.99 -2.30 -4.08
C ASN A 55 11.66 -2.61 -4.79
N LEU A 56 10.60 -1.85 -4.45
CA LEU A 56 9.27 -2.00 -5.04
C LEU A 56 9.21 -1.26 -6.38
N THR A 57 9.10 -2.01 -7.48
CA THR A 57 9.05 -1.49 -8.85
C THR A 57 7.63 -1.47 -9.42
N VAL A 58 7.40 -0.67 -10.46
CA VAL A 58 6.08 -0.62 -11.12
C VAL A 58 5.67 -1.99 -11.70
N PRO A 59 6.51 -2.74 -12.45
CA PRO A 59 6.11 -4.05 -12.97
C PRO A 59 5.75 -5.05 -11.87
N LEU A 60 6.49 -5.04 -10.76
CA LEU A 60 6.19 -5.87 -9.60
C LEU A 60 4.80 -5.53 -9.05
N LEU A 61 4.55 -4.26 -8.76
CA LEU A 61 3.30 -3.82 -8.12
C LEU A 61 2.08 -4.00 -9.03
N VAL A 62 2.21 -3.77 -10.34
CA VAL A 62 1.12 -4.03 -11.30
C VAL A 62 0.71 -5.51 -11.28
N ASP A 63 1.67 -6.42 -11.26
CA ASP A 63 1.40 -7.85 -11.20
C ASP A 63 0.79 -8.27 -9.85
N VAL A 64 1.41 -7.87 -8.72
CA VAL A 64 0.96 -8.33 -7.40
C VAL A 64 -0.37 -7.70 -6.96
N LEU A 65 -0.63 -6.43 -7.28
CA LEU A 65 -1.88 -5.77 -6.88
C LEU A 65 -3.06 -6.29 -7.71
N GLY A 66 -2.82 -6.64 -8.98
CA GLY A 66 -3.81 -7.33 -9.82
C GLY A 66 -4.14 -8.71 -9.26
N LYS A 67 -3.15 -9.49 -8.85
CA LYS A 67 -3.38 -10.83 -8.28
C LYS A 67 -3.97 -10.83 -6.87
N ALA A 68 -3.51 -9.92 -6.01
CA ALA A 68 -3.88 -9.91 -4.60
C ALA A 68 -5.23 -9.23 -4.34
N PHE A 69 -5.50 -8.14 -5.06
CA PHE A 69 -6.65 -7.27 -4.79
C PHE A 69 -7.55 -7.08 -6.02
N ASN A 70 -7.26 -7.76 -7.13
CA ASN A 70 -8.01 -7.64 -8.38
C ASN A 70 -8.07 -6.20 -8.90
N LEU A 71 -6.99 -5.43 -8.71
CA LEU A 71 -6.89 -4.08 -9.28
C LEU A 71 -6.67 -4.14 -10.78
N SER A 72 -7.25 -3.18 -11.51
CA SER A 72 -6.92 -3.03 -12.93
C SER A 72 -5.45 -2.63 -13.11
N PRO A 73 -4.80 -3.01 -14.22
CA PRO A 73 -3.42 -2.61 -14.50
C PRO A 73 -3.22 -1.09 -14.47
N GLU A 74 -4.20 -0.31 -14.91
CA GLU A 74 -4.16 1.15 -14.93
C GLU A 74 -4.13 1.71 -13.51
N LEU A 75 -5.04 1.25 -12.63
CA LEU A 75 -5.08 1.70 -11.25
C LEU A 75 -3.81 1.28 -10.49
N ALA A 76 -3.37 0.03 -10.67
CA ALA A 76 -2.14 -0.46 -10.05
C ALA A 76 -0.90 0.33 -10.52
N THR A 77 -0.84 0.72 -11.79
CA THR A 77 0.24 1.55 -12.34
C THR A 77 0.24 2.94 -11.71
N VAL A 78 -0.92 3.59 -11.58
CA VAL A 78 -1.03 4.91 -10.93
C VAL A 78 -0.55 4.84 -9.48
N ILE A 79 -1.01 3.84 -8.71
CA ILE A 79 -0.59 3.64 -7.32
C ILE A 79 0.93 3.43 -7.24
N ALA A 80 1.49 2.58 -8.08
CA ALA A 80 2.93 2.31 -8.10
C ALA A 80 3.75 3.57 -8.44
N GLN A 81 3.31 4.34 -9.44
CA GLN A 81 3.98 5.59 -9.84
C GLN A 81 3.92 6.67 -8.76
N LEU A 82 2.82 6.76 -8.01
CA LEU A 82 2.73 7.65 -6.84
C LEU A 82 3.77 7.26 -5.78
N GLY A 83 4.00 5.96 -5.58
CA GLY A 83 5.09 5.47 -4.73
C GLY A 83 6.48 5.89 -5.24
N ILE A 84 6.76 5.70 -6.53
CA ILE A 84 8.03 6.14 -7.15
C ILE A 84 8.29 7.63 -6.94
N ALA A 85 7.26 8.47 -7.09
CA ALA A 85 7.35 9.91 -6.92
C ALA A 85 7.73 10.36 -5.49
N THR A 86 7.69 9.45 -4.51
CA THR A 86 8.17 9.72 -3.13
C THR A 86 9.68 9.54 -2.97
N ASN A 87 10.35 8.87 -3.91
CA ASN A 87 11.79 8.67 -3.94
C ASN A 87 12.51 9.75 -4.76
N ASP A 88 13.82 9.58 -5.00
CA ASP A 88 14.60 10.43 -5.90
C ASP A 88 13.98 10.44 -7.32
N PRO A 89 13.93 11.60 -8.03
CA PRO A 89 13.34 11.68 -9.37
C PRO A 89 13.96 10.76 -10.43
N SER A 90 15.18 10.25 -10.19
CA SER A 90 15.85 9.29 -11.07
C SER A 90 15.59 7.82 -10.71
N ALA A 91 14.93 7.55 -9.58
CA ALA A 91 14.64 6.20 -9.13
C ALA A 91 13.49 5.56 -9.92
N ASP A 92 13.60 4.26 -10.17
CA ASP A 92 12.57 3.40 -10.77
C ASP A 92 11.99 2.39 -9.77
N PHE A 93 12.30 2.57 -8.48
CA PHE A 93 11.77 1.82 -7.34
C PHE A 93 11.54 2.74 -6.13
N PHE A 94 10.83 2.23 -5.13
CA PHE A 94 10.78 2.82 -3.79
C PHE A 94 10.83 1.72 -2.72
N ASP A 95 11.26 2.10 -1.53
CA ASP A 95 11.15 1.31 -0.31
C ASP A 95 9.93 1.80 0.49
N LEU A 96 9.30 0.93 1.29
CA LEU A 96 8.08 1.29 2.02
C LEU A 96 8.19 2.58 2.86
N PRO A 97 9.33 2.92 3.51
CA PRO A 97 9.49 4.18 4.21
C PRO A 97 9.52 5.43 3.33
N ASN A 98 9.80 5.34 2.03
CA ASN A 98 9.67 6.49 1.14
C ASN A 98 8.23 7.05 1.15
N LEU A 99 7.25 6.17 1.35
CA LEU A 99 5.85 6.55 1.48
C LEU A 99 5.56 7.38 2.74
N ASN A 100 6.47 7.50 3.71
CA ASN A 100 6.30 8.33 4.91
C ASN A 100 6.40 9.83 4.61
N LYS A 101 6.84 10.22 3.41
CA LYS A 101 6.99 11.61 3.01
C LYS A 101 5.67 12.35 3.07
N HIS A 102 5.57 13.28 4.01
CA HIS A 102 4.36 14.05 4.26
C HIS A 102 3.99 14.98 3.10
N ASN A 103 2.68 15.13 2.85
CA ASN A 103 2.09 15.89 1.74
C ASN A 103 2.50 15.40 0.34
N ALA A 104 2.92 14.13 0.24
CA ALA A 104 3.04 13.43 -1.03
C ALA A 104 1.85 12.46 -1.18
N PHE A 105 2.09 11.17 -0.99
CA PHE A 105 1.03 10.17 -0.90
C PHE A 105 0.45 10.08 0.52
N GLU A 106 1.30 10.23 1.54
CA GLU A 106 0.90 10.33 2.94
C GLU A 106 0.21 11.66 3.22
N HIS A 107 -0.82 11.62 4.08
CA HIS A 107 -1.68 12.75 4.38
C HIS A 107 -2.29 12.66 5.79
N ASP A 108 -2.67 13.82 6.33
CA ASP A 108 -3.43 13.93 7.58
C ASP A 108 -4.81 13.28 7.50
N ALA A 109 -5.45 13.10 8.66
CA ALA A 109 -6.74 12.44 8.85
C ALA A 109 -6.72 10.95 8.45
N SER A 110 -5.57 10.29 8.59
CA SER A 110 -5.44 8.86 8.35
C SER A 110 -6.39 8.02 9.21
N LEU A 111 -6.76 6.84 8.72
CA LEU A 111 -7.74 5.96 9.41
C LEU A 111 -7.18 5.24 10.64
N SER A 112 -5.85 5.15 10.75
CA SER A 112 -5.17 4.37 11.79
C SER A 112 -3.77 4.88 12.14
N ARG A 113 -3.34 6.01 11.57
CA ARG A 113 -2.03 6.63 11.77
C ARG A 113 -2.25 8.02 12.33
N VAL A 114 -1.39 8.45 13.25
CA VAL A 114 -1.45 9.78 13.85
C VAL A 114 -0.93 10.82 12.85
N ASP A 115 -1.65 11.93 12.69
CA ASP A 115 -1.25 13.05 11.84
C ASP A 115 0.20 13.51 12.05
N PHE A 116 0.82 13.98 10.98
CA PHE A 116 2.27 14.25 10.91
C PHE A 116 2.75 15.23 11.98
N ALA A 117 1.94 16.22 12.32
CA ALA A 117 2.27 17.22 13.35
C ALA A 117 2.59 16.62 14.73
N PHE A 118 2.13 15.40 15.01
CA PHE A 118 2.35 14.71 16.28
C PHE A 118 3.31 13.52 16.19
N SER A 119 3.33 12.81 15.05
CA SER A 119 4.15 11.61 14.87
C SER A 119 5.54 11.91 14.28
N GLY A 120 5.62 12.89 13.38
CA GLY A 120 6.79 13.12 12.54
C GLY A 120 7.04 11.98 11.54
N GLU A 121 7.96 12.20 10.61
CA GLU A 121 8.23 11.29 9.48
C GLU A 121 8.68 9.88 9.94
N GLU A 122 9.45 9.80 11.03
CA GLU A 122 9.97 8.52 11.53
C GLU A 122 8.86 7.61 12.07
N ASN A 123 7.77 8.18 12.61
CA ASN A 123 6.71 7.40 13.27
C ASN A 123 5.39 7.37 12.48
N ILE A 124 5.27 8.10 11.37
CA ILE A 124 4.01 8.22 10.61
C ILE A 124 3.47 6.88 10.11
N ALA A 125 4.34 5.88 9.88
CA ALA A 125 3.94 4.53 9.47
C ALA A 125 3.27 3.71 10.60
N THR A 126 3.51 4.11 11.86
CA THR A 126 3.14 3.35 13.06
C THR A 126 1.62 3.29 13.22
N PHE A 127 1.10 2.08 13.43
CA PHE A 127 -0.30 1.89 13.76
C PHE A 127 -0.61 2.52 15.13
N ASP A 128 -1.68 3.31 15.18
CA ASP A 128 -2.20 3.91 16.40
C ASP A 128 -3.61 3.40 16.68
N GLU A 129 -3.74 2.63 17.77
CA GLU A 129 -5.00 2.01 18.19
C GLU A 129 -6.07 3.08 18.48
N ALA A 130 -5.70 4.22 19.10
CA ALA A 130 -6.67 5.26 19.42
C ALA A 130 -7.29 5.89 18.16
N THR A 131 -6.48 6.14 17.13
CA THR A 131 -6.92 6.65 15.84
C THR A 131 -7.73 5.61 15.08
N PHE A 132 -7.30 4.34 15.08
CA PHE A 132 -8.08 3.26 14.48
C PHE A 132 -9.46 3.11 15.13
N ARG A 133 -9.53 3.15 16.47
CA ARG A 133 -10.80 3.09 17.22
C ARG A 133 -11.72 4.25 16.88
N ARG A 134 -11.19 5.47 16.76
CA ARG A 134 -11.98 6.64 16.33
C ARG A 134 -12.65 6.42 14.98
N PHE A 135 -11.97 5.78 14.04
CA PHE A 135 -12.53 5.42 12.74
C PHE A 135 -13.49 4.22 12.80
N PHE A 136 -13.15 3.19 13.56
CA PHE A 136 -13.78 1.88 13.48
C PHE A 136 -14.97 1.69 14.45
N ASP A 137 -14.92 2.28 15.65
CA ASP A 137 -15.98 2.16 16.65
C ASP A 137 -17.37 2.62 16.15
N PRO A 138 -17.50 3.65 15.27
CA PRO A 138 -18.78 4.03 14.68
C PRO A 138 -19.50 2.91 13.92
N PHE A 139 -18.80 1.87 13.46
CA PHE A 139 -19.44 0.72 12.81
C PHE A 139 -20.17 -0.20 13.81
N ASN A 140 -19.90 -0.06 15.11
CA ASN A 140 -20.66 -0.67 16.21
C ASN A 140 -20.94 -2.19 16.03
N GLY A 141 -19.92 -2.94 15.62
CA GLY A 141 -20.04 -4.39 15.43
C GLY A 141 -20.90 -4.81 14.23
N SER A 142 -21.18 -3.91 13.29
CA SER A 142 -21.87 -4.25 12.04
C SER A 142 -21.09 -5.33 11.28
N GLU A 143 -21.81 -6.33 10.78
CA GLU A 143 -21.22 -7.40 9.95
C GLU A 143 -20.66 -6.86 8.63
N TYR A 144 -21.27 -5.78 8.08
CA TYR A 144 -20.85 -5.14 6.85
C TYR A 144 -20.70 -3.62 7.05
N ILE A 145 -19.67 -3.05 6.42
CA ILE A 145 -19.48 -1.60 6.34
C ILE A 145 -20.05 -1.12 5.01
N GLY A 146 -21.21 -0.45 5.06
CA GLY A 146 -21.80 0.19 3.89
C GLY A 146 -21.10 1.50 3.53
N LEU A 147 -21.22 1.92 2.27
CA LEU A 147 -20.58 3.14 1.76
C LEU A 147 -20.95 4.40 2.57
N GLN A 148 -22.22 4.54 2.98
CA GLN A 148 -22.67 5.68 3.77
C GLN A 148 -22.01 5.71 5.16
N ALA A 149 -21.88 4.55 5.80
CA ALA A 149 -21.20 4.44 7.09
C ALA A 149 -19.70 4.74 6.96
N ALA A 150 -19.05 4.18 5.93
CA ALA A 150 -17.64 4.44 5.62
C ALA A 150 -17.39 5.93 5.34
N ALA A 151 -18.24 6.56 4.53
CA ALA A 151 -18.13 7.98 4.20
C ALA A 151 -18.32 8.88 5.43
N ALA A 152 -19.29 8.54 6.30
CA ALA A 152 -19.51 9.25 7.56
C ALA A 152 -18.31 9.13 8.50
N ALA A 153 -17.77 7.92 8.70
CA ALA A 153 -16.58 7.68 9.51
C ALA A 153 -15.33 8.38 8.94
N ARG A 154 -15.14 8.34 7.62
CA ARG A 154 -14.04 9.05 6.95
C ARG A 154 -14.13 10.56 7.17
N TYR A 155 -15.34 11.11 7.01
CA TYR A 155 -15.56 12.54 7.20
C TYR A 155 -15.34 12.96 8.66
N SER A 156 -15.71 12.14 9.64
CA SER A 156 -15.43 12.44 11.05
C SER A 156 -13.94 12.47 11.36
N MET A 157 -13.12 11.63 10.71
CA MET A 157 -11.66 11.71 10.84
C MET A 157 -11.11 13.05 10.33
N VAL A 158 -11.62 13.52 9.18
CA VAL A 158 -11.23 14.82 8.60
C VAL A 158 -11.62 15.99 9.51
N GLN A 159 -12.83 15.96 10.09
CA GLN A 159 -13.25 17.00 11.04
C GLN A 159 -12.38 17.00 12.29
N TYR A 160 -12.10 15.83 12.86
CA TYR A 160 -11.26 15.69 14.03
C TYR A 160 -9.86 16.30 13.79
N SER A 161 -9.17 15.89 12.71
CA SER A 161 -7.85 16.42 12.37
C SER A 161 -7.87 17.92 12.10
N ARG A 162 -8.90 18.43 11.41
CA ARG A 162 -9.04 19.88 11.17
C ARG A 162 -9.13 20.70 12.46
N GLU A 163 -9.78 20.15 13.49
CA GLU A 163 -9.96 20.83 14.78
C GLU A 163 -8.73 20.70 15.69
N HIS A 164 -8.00 19.60 15.61
CA HIS A 164 -7.00 19.23 16.62
C HIS A 164 -5.55 19.31 16.11
N THR A 165 -5.31 19.26 14.79
CA THR A 165 -3.98 19.15 14.20
C THR A 165 -3.44 20.53 13.80
N PRO A 166 -2.39 21.04 14.45
CA PRO A 166 -1.73 22.27 14.03
C PRO A 166 -1.16 22.11 12.62
N GLY A 167 -1.49 23.04 11.72
CA GLY A 167 -1.00 23.01 10.34
C GLY A 167 -1.66 21.95 9.46
N PHE A 168 -2.83 21.43 9.86
CA PHE A 168 -3.61 20.45 9.09
C PHE A 168 -3.65 20.73 7.58
N THR A 169 -3.24 19.76 6.77
CA THR A 169 -3.26 19.83 5.30
C THR A 169 -4.22 18.80 4.71
N TYR A 170 -5.07 19.24 3.78
CA TYR A 170 -6.07 18.36 3.15
C TYR A 170 -6.50 18.84 1.77
N GLU A 171 -5.51 18.92 0.88
CA GLU A 171 -5.67 19.41 -0.49
C GLU A 171 -6.40 18.40 -1.39
N SER A 172 -6.70 18.80 -2.63
CA SER A 172 -7.41 17.95 -3.59
C SER A 172 -6.73 16.61 -3.82
N GLN A 173 -5.38 16.57 -3.83
CA GLN A 173 -4.63 15.32 -3.97
C GLN A 173 -4.86 14.37 -2.77
N HIS A 174 -4.88 14.91 -1.54
CA HIS A 174 -5.11 14.13 -0.32
C HIS A 174 -6.55 13.61 -0.25
N GLN A 175 -7.51 14.39 -0.77
CA GLN A 175 -8.90 13.97 -0.85
C GLN A 175 -9.07 12.77 -1.79
N ILE A 176 -8.35 12.74 -2.91
CA ILE A 176 -8.39 11.61 -3.84
C ILE A 176 -7.86 10.35 -3.15
N THR A 177 -6.67 10.40 -2.54
CA THR A 177 -6.06 9.22 -1.89
C THR A 177 -6.80 8.77 -0.63
N SER A 178 -7.45 9.70 0.06
CA SER A 178 -8.23 9.46 1.27
C SER A 178 -9.58 8.76 1.08
N TYR A 179 -10.25 9.05 -0.04
CA TYR A 179 -11.61 8.56 -0.35
C TYR A 179 -11.63 7.48 -1.45
N ALA A 180 -10.49 7.20 -2.08
CA ALA A 180 -10.33 6.12 -3.06
C ALA A 180 -10.48 4.72 -2.45
#